data_AF-A0A8C0ZXB8-F1
#
_entry.id   AF-A0A8C0ZXB8-F1
#
_cell.length_a   1.000
_cell.length_b   1.000
_cell.length_c   1.000
_cell.angle_alpha   90.00
_cell.angle_beta   90.00
_cell.angle_gamma   90.00
#
_symmetry.space_group_name_H-M   'P 1'
#
loop_
_entity.id
_entity.type
_entity.pdbx_description
1 polymer ?
#
loop_
_entity_poly.entity_id
_entity_poly.type
_entity_poly.pdbx_seq_one_letter_code
_entity_poly.pdbx_strand_id
1 'polypeptide(L)'
;MKELWCVMDWAVPGLFGSRVHFQKQFSDPVEHGQRHTATKRELATGRKAMCRLAEKMSGWFLRRTKALIQDQLPRKEDRMVYCALTDFQKAVYQTVLETEDVTLILQSSQPCTCSSGRKRRNCCYKTNSHGETVKTLYLSYLTVLQKVANHVALLQAASTSRHQETLTKRICEQVFSRFPGFVQKSRDAAFETLSDPKYSGKMKVLQQLLNHFRKSRDKVLLFSFSTKLLDVLQQYCMASGLDFRRLDGSTKSEERLRIVKEFNSTHDVNICLVSTMAGGLGLNFVGANVVILFDPTWNPANDLQAIDRYSTDKSKRGALLPILEIQWWCKSAMNNCVPTNSLF
;
A
#
# COMPACT_ATOMS: atom_id res chain seq x y z
N MET A 1 20.25 0.00 0.67
CA MET A 1 21.65 0.52 0.73
C MET A 1 22.25 0.78 -0.66
N LYS A 2 21.96 -0.03 -1.70
CA LYS A 2 22.45 0.22 -3.08
C LYS A 2 22.09 1.61 -3.63
N GLU A 3 20.85 2.04 -3.46
CA GLU A 3 20.37 3.36 -3.92
C GLU A 3 21.14 4.51 -3.26
N LEU A 4 21.42 4.38 -1.96
CA LEU A 4 22.22 5.35 -1.22
C LEU A 4 23.64 5.50 -1.80
N TRP A 5 24.30 4.39 -2.11
CA TRP A 5 25.61 4.43 -2.76
C TRP A 5 25.53 5.14 -4.12
N CYS A 6 24.53 4.83 -4.95
CA CYS A 6 24.35 5.48 -6.24
C CYS A 6 24.17 7.00 -6.11
N VAL A 7 23.33 7.46 -5.16
CA VAL A 7 23.11 8.90 -4.93
C VAL A 7 24.39 9.58 -4.44
N MET A 8 25.11 8.95 -3.51
CA MET A 8 26.31 9.52 -2.93
C MET A 8 27.51 9.49 -3.88
N ASP A 9 27.65 8.46 -4.70
CA ASP A 9 28.69 8.39 -5.74
C ASP A 9 28.42 9.40 -6.86
N TRP A 10 27.14 9.68 -7.17
CA TRP A 10 26.79 10.77 -8.07
C TRP A 10 27.08 12.15 -7.46
N ALA A 11 26.71 12.38 -6.19
CA ALA A 11 26.85 13.68 -5.54
C ALA A 11 28.29 14.00 -5.11
N VAL A 12 29.01 12.99 -4.60
CA VAL A 12 30.41 13.10 -4.12
C VAL A 12 31.17 11.85 -4.58
N PRO A 13 31.60 11.81 -5.86
CA PRO A 13 32.29 10.67 -6.44
C PRO A 13 33.50 10.25 -5.59
N GLY A 14 33.63 8.94 -5.37
CA GLY A 14 34.76 8.38 -4.63
C GLY A 14 34.68 8.43 -3.10
N LEU A 15 33.67 9.08 -2.50
CA LEU A 15 33.49 9.14 -1.03
C LEU A 15 33.47 7.75 -0.37
N PHE A 16 32.83 6.79 -1.04
CA PHE A 16 32.70 5.41 -0.59
C PHE A 16 33.57 4.41 -1.37
N GLY A 17 34.38 4.90 -2.32
CA GLY A 17 35.11 4.06 -3.25
C GLY A 17 34.18 3.21 -4.12
N SER A 18 34.69 2.06 -4.57
CA SER A 18 33.94 1.18 -5.47
C SER A 18 32.70 0.59 -4.80
N ARG A 19 31.69 0.27 -5.62
CA ARG A 19 30.46 -0.37 -5.16
C ARG A 19 30.70 -1.65 -4.35
N VAL A 20 31.69 -2.45 -4.76
CA VAL A 20 32.05 -3.70 -4.05
C VAL A 20 32.63 -3.41 -2.68
N HIS A 21 33.46 -2.37 -2.56
CA HIS A 21 33.99 -1.93 -1.27
C HIS A 21 32.86 -1.45 -0.35
N PHE A 22 31.97 -0.58 -0.86
CA PHE A 22 30.83 -0.11 -0.09
C PHE A 22 29.93 -1.25 0.38
N GLN A 23 29.67 -2.23 -0.48
CA GLN A 23 28.84 -3.38 -0.16
C GLN A 23 29.43 -4.17 1.02
N LYS A 24 30.70 -4.55 0.95
CA LYS A 24 31.36 -5.32 2.01
C LYS A 24 31.51 -4.53 3.31
N GLN A 25 31.82 -3.25 3.21
CA GLN A 25 32.18 -2.41 4.37
C GLN A 25 30.96 -1.84 5.10
N PHE A 26 29.84 -1.65 4.40
CA PHE A 26 28.64 -1.01 4.93
C PHE A 26 27.36 -1.80 4.64
N SER A 27 27.05 -2.14 3.38
CA SER A 27 25.77 -2.78 3.04
C SER A 27 25.56 -4.11 3.75
N ASP A 28 26.49 -5.05 3.57
CA ASP A 28 26.33 -6.41 4.09
C ASP A 28 26.31 -6.42 5.63
N PRO A 29 27.23 -5.75 6.37
CA PRO A 29 27.19 -5.75 7.83
C PRO A 29 25.90 -5.18 8.41
N VAL A 30 25.33 -4.14 7.78
CA VAL A 30 24.08 -3.51 8.20
C VAL A 30 22.90 -4.45 7.92
N GLU A 31 22.83 -5.03 6.73
CA GLU A 31 21.77 -5.98 6.36
C GLU A 31 21.79 -7.22 7.26
N HIS A 32 22.97 -7.78 7.57
CA HIS A 32 23.07 -8.90 8.51
C HIS A 32 22.65 -8.51 9.92
N GLY A 33 23.06 -7.33 10.40
CA GLY A 33 22.67 -6.80 11.70
C GLY A 33 21.21 -6.34 11.82
N GLN A 34 20.42 -6.35 10.74
CA GLN A 34 18.98 -6.04 10.78
C GLN A 34 18.11 -7.30 10.73
N ARG A 35 18.68 -8.48 10.47
CA ARG A 35 17.93 -9.73 10.44
C ARG A 35 17.42 -10.08 11.83
N HIS A 36 16.20 -10.60 11.92
CA HIS A 36 15.65 -11.12 13.18
C HIS A 36 16.52 -12.25 13.76
N THR A 37 17.22 -13.01 12.92
CA THR A 37 18.12 -14.10 13.33
C THR A 37 19.53 -13.62 13.68
N ALA A 38 19.79 -12.32 13.74
CA ALA A 38 21.12 -11.78 13.94
C ALA A 38 21.65 -12.06 15.35
N THR A 39 22.89 -12.53 15.42
CA THR A 39 23.61 -12.67 16.69
C THR A 39 23.95 -11.31 17.29
N LYS A 40 24.19 -11.26 18.60
CA LYS A 40 24.64 -10.01 19.28
C LYS A 40 25.88 -9.39 18.63
N ARG A 41 26.78 -10.23 18.10
CA ARG A 41 28.00 -9.78 17.40
C ARG A 41 27.68 -9.13 16.05
N GLU A 42 26.77 -9.71 15.27
CA GLU A 42 26.32 -9.15 14.00
C GLU A 42 25.56 -7.83 14.21
N LEU A 43 24.69 -7.76 15.22
CA LEU A 43 24.02 -6.52 15.63
C LEU A 43 25.04 -5.42 15.95
N ALA A 44 26.06 -5.73 16.76
CA ALA A 44 27.11 -4.78 17.12
C ALA A 44 27.94 -4.33 15.89
N THR A 45 28.25 -5.27 15.00
CA THR A 45 29.00 -4.98 13.76
C THR A 45 28.18 -4.09 12.83
N GLY A 46 26.89 -4.38 12.65
CA GLY A 46 25.97 -3.57 11.86
C GLY A 46 25.82 -2.15 12.42
N ARG A 47 25.68 -1.99 13.73
CA ARG A 47 25.63 -0.66 14.38
C ARG A 47 26.92 0.13 14.16
N LYS A 48 28.09 -0.50 14.35
CA LYS A 48 29.39 0.15 14.08
C LYS A 48 29.52 0.57 12.61
N ALA A 49 29.09 -0.28 11.68
CA ALA A 49 29.08 0.06 10.26
C ALA A 49 28.16 1.26 9.95
N MET A 50 26.97 1.33 10.56
CA MET A 50 26.07 2.48 10.45
C MET A 50 26.68 3.78 11.01
N CYS A 51 27.33 3.73 12.17
CA CYS A 51 27.99 4.92 12.76
C CYS A 51 29.07 5.46 11.81
N ARG A 52 29.98 4.60 11.34
CA ARG A 52 31.02 5.00 10.37
C ARG A 52 30.42 5.55 9.07
N LEU A 53 29.32 4.97 8.61
CA LEU A 53 28.61 5.45 7.42
C LEU A 53 28.09 6.87 7.66
N ALA A 54 27.41 7.09 8.79
CA ALA A 54 26.87 8.40 9.16
C ALA A 54 27.97 9.46 9.33
N GLU A 55 29.10 9.10 9.96
CA GLU A 55 30.28 9.96 10.11
C GLU A 55 30.88 10.37 8.76
N LYS A 56 31.02 9.42 7.82
CA LYS A 56 31.47 9.75 6.46
C LYS A 56 30.50 10.65 5.71
N MET A 57 29.20 10.49 5.96
CA MET A 57 28.16 11.27 5.30
C MET A 57 27.94 12.65 5.95
N SER A 58 28.31 12.86 7.21
CA SER A 58 27.88 14.03 7.98
C SER A 58 28.34 15.36 7.39
N GLY A 59 29.49 15.39 6.72
CA GLY A 59 29.99 16.58 6.02
C GLY A 59 29.18 16.96 4.78
N TRP A 60 28.44 16.02 4.20
CA TRP A 60 27.74 16.18 2.92
C TRP A 60 26.21 16.03 3.04
N PHE A 61 25.72 15.64 4.21
CA PHE A 61 24.32 15.32 4.43
C PHE A 61 23.67 16.29 5.42
N LEU A 62 23.04 17.34 4.88
CA LEU A 62 22.28 18.31 5.66
C LEU A 62 20.86 17.80 5.88
N ARG A 63 20.53 17.42 7.12
CA ARG A 63 19.19 16.96 7.50
C ARG A 63 18.57 17.87 8.56
N ARG A 64 17.51 18.59 8.18
CA ARG A 64 16.64 19.30 9.13
C ARG A 64 15.42 18.44 9.45
N THR A 65 15.15 18.23 10.73
CA THR A 65 13.98 17.46 11.17
C THR A 65 12.85 18.42 11.51
N LYS A 66 11.61 17.91 11.43
CA LYS A 66 10.42 18.68 11.79
C LYS A 66 10.35 19.03 13.28
N ALA A 67 11.19 18.42 14.12
CA ALA A 67 11.34 18.78 15.53
C ALA A 67 11.61 20.29 15.71
N LEU A 68 12.34 20.93 14.78
CA LEU A 68 12.65 22.37 14.83
C LEU A 68 11.43 23.28 14.64
N ILE A 69 10.36 22.78 14.02
CA ILE A 69 9.14 23.53 13.73
C ILE A 69 7.90 22.88 14.33
N GLN A 70 8.07 21.85 15.15
CA GLN A 70 6.98 21.02 15.68
C GLN A 70 5.98 21.88 16.45
N ASP A 71 6.46 22.87 17.20
CA ASP A 71 5.60 23.77 17.96
C ASP A 71 4.70 24.61 17.06
N GLN A 72 5.09 24.88 15.82
CA GLN A 72 4.33 25.70 14.86
C GLN A 72 3.31 24.89 14.07
N LEU A 73 3.32 23.56 14.21
CA LEU A 73 2.49 22.65 13.43
C LEU A 73 1.37 22.06 14.29
N PRO A 74 0.23 21.70 13.68
CA PRO A 74 -0.80 20.92 14.35
C PRO A 74 -0.26 19.55 14.82
N ARG A 75 -0.87 19.00 15.88
CA ARG A 75 -0.53 17.67 16.37
C ARG A 75 -1.23 16.62 15.49
N LYS A 76 -0.43 15.71 14.93
CA LYS A 76 -0.92 14.55 14.18
C LYS A 76 -1.26 13.43 15.15
N GLU A 77 -2.40 12.80 14.95
CA GLU A 77 -2.79 11.61 15.70
C GLU A 77 -3.06 10.47 14.73
N ASP A 78 -2.18 9.48 14.71
CA ASP A 78 -2.31 8.30 13.86
C ASP A 78 -3.21 7.28 14.57
N ARG A 79 -4.35 6.93 13.95
CA ARG A 79 -5.28 5.91 14.46
C ARG A 79 -5.47 4.81 13.44
N MET A 80 -5.19 3.58 13.86
CA MET A 80 -5.47 2.39 13.06
C MET A 80 -6.94 1.98 13.24
N VAL A 81 -7.68 1.91 12.13
CA VAL A 81 -9.07 1.47 12.11
C VAL A 81 -9.12 0.07 11.52
N TYR A 82 -9.37 -0.91 12.39
CA TYR A 82 -9.44 -2.31 12.01
C TYR A 82 -10.83 -2.68 11.49
N CYS A 83 -10.86 -3.41 10.38
CA CYS A 83 -12.09 -3.94 9.79
C CYS A 83 -11.99 -5.45 9.53
N ALA A 84 -13.12 -6.15 9.66
CA ALA A 84 -13.22 -7.56 9.29
C ALA A 84 -13.64 -7.71 7.82
N LEU A 85 -13.18 -8.78 7.15
CA LEU A 85 -13.69 -9.14 5.82
C LEU A 85 -15.18 -9.47 5.90
N THR A 86 -15.93 -9.10 4.87
CA THR A 86 -17.32 -9.56 4.71
C THR A 86 -17.36 -11.05 4.40
N ASP A 87 -18.50 -11.69 4.61
CA ASP A 87 -18.62 -13.13 4.36
C ASP A 87 -18.42 -13.47 2.88
N PHE A 88 -18.81 -12.55 1.99
CA PHE A 88 -18.50 -12.67 0.57
C PHE A 88 -16.99 -12.57 0.28
N GLN A 89 -16.30 -11.60 0.88
CA GLN A 89 -14.83 -11.53 0.76
C GLN A 89 -14.16 -12.80 1.28
N LYS A 90 -14.60 -13.34 2.42
CA LYS A 90 -14.08 -14.60 2.97
C LYS A 90 -14.27 -15.77 2.00
N ALA A 91 -15.46 -15.90 1.40
CA ALA A 91 -15.74 -16.95 0.42
C ALA A 91 -14.83 -16.85 -0.82
N VAL A 92 -14.61 -15.64 -1.33
CA VAL A 92 -13.68 -15.39 -2.43
C VAL A 92 -12.24 -15.70 -2.00
N TYR A 93 -11.83 -15.27 -0.80
CA TYR A 93 -10.51 -15.58 -0.23
C TYR A 93 -10.27 -17.09 -0.15
N GLN A 94 -11.21 -17.85 0.41
CA GLN A 94 -11.13 -19.32 0.50
C GLN A 94 -11.00 -19.95 -0.89
N THR A 95 -11.80 -19.49 -1.85
CA THR A 95 -11.72 -19.97 -3.24
C THR A 95 -10.35 -19.72 -3.87
N VAL A 96 -9.73 -18.56 -3.61
CA VAL A 96 -8.37 -18.26 -4.09
C VAL A 96 -7.34 -19.17 -3.41
N LEU A 97 -7.48 -19.44 -2.11
CA LEU A 97 -6.56 -20.29 -1.37
C LEU A 97 -6.63 -21.77 -1.77
N GLU A 98 -7.77 -22.22 -2.27
CA GLU A 98 -7.99 -23.59 -2.75
C GLU A 98 -7.42 -23.86 -4.16
N THR A 99 -6.84 -22.87 -4.84
CA THR A 99 -6.28 -23.10 -6.17
C THR A 99 -5.00 -23.95 -6.11
N GLU A 100 -4.77 -24.71 -7.19
CA GLU A 100 -3.56 -25.54 -7.34
C GLU A 100 -2.27 -24.71 -7.27
N ASP A 101 -2.29 -23.49 -7.83
CA ASP A 101 -1.15 -22.59 -7.78
C ASP A 101 -0.81 -22.17 -6.34
N VAL A 102 -1.81 -21.90 -5.49
CA VAL A 102 -1.56 -21.55 -4.07
C VAL A 102 -1.01 -22.75 -3.33
N THR A 103 -1.53 -23.94 -3.59
CA THR A 103 -0.98 -25.19 -3.03
C THR A 103 0.49 -25.38 -3.43
N LEU A 104 0.83 -25.11 -4.70
CA LEU A 104 2.20 -25.13 -5.21
C LEU A 104 3.10 -24.12 -4.49
N ILE A 105 2.60 -22.89 -4.25
CA ILE A 105 3.31 -21.84 -3.51
C ILE A 105 3.56 -22.25 -2.05
N LEU A 106 2.53 -22.74 -1.35
CA LEU A 106 2.62 -23.12 0.06
C LEU A 106 3.56 -24.29 0.28
N GLN A 107 3.58 -25.26 -0.63
CA GLN A 107 4.45 -26.43 -0.56
C GLN A 107 5.85 -26.20 -1.16
N SER A 108 6.12 -25.01 -1.69
CA SER A 108 7.35 -24.69 -2.44
C SER A 108 8.66 -24.92 -1.66
N SER A 109 8.60 -24.79 -0.33
CA SER A 109 9.73 -24.94 0.59
C SER A 109 10.00 -26.38 1.02
N GLN A 110 9.03 -27.27 0.86
CA GLN A 110 9.10 -28.68 1.27
C GLN A 110 10.10 -29.47 0.40
N PRO A 111 10.66 -30.58 0.91
CA PRO A 111 11.48 -31.49 0.11
C PRO A 111 10.66 -32.08 -1.04
N CYS A 112 11.30 -32.26 -2.19
CA CYS A 112 10.64 -32.83 -3.34
C CYS A 112 10.57 -34.35 -3.24
N THR A 113 9.45 -34.92 -3.69
CA THR A 113 9.18 -36.36 -3.74
C THR A 113 10.02 -37.11 -4.79
N CYS A 114 10.77 -36.38 -5.62
CA CYS A 114 11.63 -36.89 -6.70
C CYS A 114 12.93 -37.56 -6.20
N SER A 115 13.06 -37.86 -4.90
CA SER A 115 14.28 -38.36 -4.22
C SER A 115 15.57 -37.55 -4.46
N SER A 116 15.49 -36.36 -5.05
CA SER A 116 16.65 -35.54 -5.43
C SER A 116 17.31 -34.80 -4.26
N GLY A 117 16.72 -34.83 -3.07
CA GLY A 117 17.13 -34.01 -1.92
C GLY A 117 16.90 -32.50 -2.09
N ARG A 118 16.36 -32.05 -3.23
CA ARG A 118 16.10 -30.62 -3.52
C ARG A 118 14.70 -30.22 -3.04
N LYS A 119 14.53 -28.93 -2.71
CA LYS A 119 13.22 -28.32 -2.42
C LYS A 119 12.32 -28.37 -3.66
N ARG A 120 11.00 -28.47 -3.48
CA ARG A 120 10.00 -28.56 -4.56
C ARG A 120 10.15 -27.45 -5.60
N ARG A 121 10.31 -26.20 -5.16
CA ARG A 121 10.54 -25.03 -6.05
C ARG A 121 11.78 -25.12 -6.95
N ASN A 122 12.73 -25.99 -6.61
CA ASN A 122 14.01 -26.19 -7.31
C ASN A 122 14.14 -27.60 -7.94
N CYS A 123 13.10 -28.45 -7.89
CA CYS A 123 13.02 -29.76 -8.59
C CYS A 123 11.78 -29.75 -9.53
N CYS A 124 10.91 -30.75 -9.41
CA CYS A 124 9.77 -31.01 -10.28
C CYS A 124 8.67 -29.95 -10.25
N TYR A 125 8.64 -29.07 -9.24
CA TYR A 125 7.57 -28.11 -9.01
C TYR A 125 8.06 -26.66 -9.20
N LYS A 126 8.99 -26.45 -10.14
CA LYS A 126 9.53 -25.12 -10.46
C LYS A 126 8.49 -24.24 -11.16
N THR A 127 7.65 -24.84 -11.99
CA THR A 127 6.59 -24.18 -12.74
C THR A 127 5.25 -24.87 -12.52
N ASN A 128 4.14 -24.14 -12.68
CA ASN A 128 2.82 -24.74 -12.72
C ASN A 128 2.55 -25.42 -14.08
N SER A 129 1.34 -25.96 -14.22
CA SER A 129 0.81 -26.57 -15.46
C SER A 129 0.84 -25.63 -16.68
N HIS A 130 1.00 -24.33 -16.45
CA HIS A 130 1.03 -23.29 -17.48
C HIS A 130 2.42 -22.70 -17.73
N GLY A 131 3.47 -23.26 -17.13
CA GLY A 131 4.85 -22.79 -17.31
C GLY A 131 5.22 -21.55 -16.48
N GLU A 132 4.35 -21.08 -15.59
CA GLU A 132 4.60 -19.95 -14.70
C GLU A 132 5.47 -20.36 -13.52
N THR A 133 6.49 -19.56 -13.18
CA THR A 133 7.35 -19.86 -12.03
C THR A 133 6.66 -19.53 -10.71
N VAL A 134 7.01 -20.26 -9.65
CA VAL A 134 6.50 -20.00 -8.28
C VAL A 134 6.68 -18.54 -7.85
N LYS A 135 7.77 -17.88 -8.26
CA LYS A 135 8.04 -16.46 -7.94
C LYS A 135 7.02 -15.53 -8.60
N THR A 136 6.70 -15.76 -9.86
CA THR A 136 5.68 -14.97 -10.59
C THR A 136 4.31 -15.19 -9.98
N LEU A 137 3.95 -16.45 -9.71
CA LEU A 137 2.67 -16.81 -9.09
C LEU A 137 2.53 -16.16 -7.71
N TYR A 138 3.57 -16.19 -6.87
CA TYR A 138 3.54 -15.57 -5.54
C TYR A 138 3.12 -14.08 -5.59
N LEU A 139 3.76 -13.28 -6.45
CA LEU A 139 3.45 -11.84 -6.55
C LEU A 139 2.05 -11.58 -7.13
N SER A 140 1.63 -12.39 -8.10
CA SER A 140 0.31 -12.30 -8.72
C SER A 140 -0.80 -12.63 -7.72
N TYR A 141 -0.67 -13.75 -7.00
CA TYR A 141 -1.64 -14.14 -5.98
C TYR A 141 -1.66 -13.18 -4.78
N LEU A 142 -0.50 -12.64 -4.37
CA LEU A 142 -0.45 -11.59 -3.37
C LEU A 142 -1.26 -10.35 -3.81
N THR A 143 -1.11 -9.94 -5.08
CA THR A 143 -1.86 -8.82 -5.66
C THR A 143 -3.37 -9.11 -5.72
N VAL A 144 -3.77 -10.33 -6.09
CA VAL A 144 -5.17 -10.78 -6.09
C VAL A 144 -5.76 -10.70 -4.68
N LEU A 145 -5.09 -11.25 -3.67
CA LEU A 145 -5.56 -11.22 -2.29
C LEU A 145 -5.67 -9.78 -1.78
N GLN A 146 -4.68 -8.92 -2.05
CA GLN A 146 -4.74 -7.49 -1.71
C GLN A 146 -5.95 -6.79 -2.35
N LYS A 147 -6.22 -7.06 -3.63
CA LYS A 147 -7.42 -6.56 -4.32
C LYS A 147 -8.69 -7.04 -3.64
N VAL A 148 -8.82 -8.33 -3.29
CA VAL A 148 -9.99 -8.87 -2.60
C VAL A 148 -10.19 -8.22 -1.23
N ALA A 149 -9.11 -8.00 -0.46
CA ALA A 149 -9.18 -7.32 0.84
C ALA A 149 -9.68 -5.88 0.72
N ASN A 150 -9.25 -5.16 -0.31
CA ASN A 150 -9.69 -3.79 -0.55
C ASN A 150 -11.11 -3.73 -1.09
N HIS A 151 -11.39 -4.40 -2.21
CA HIS A 151 -12.71 -4.53 -2.79
C HIS A 151 -12.76 -5.63 -3.87
N VAL A 152 -13.74 -6.54 -3.82
CA VAL A 152 -13.80 -7.68 -4.75
C VAL A 152 -13.92 -7.24 -6.22
N ALA A 153 -14.57 -6.11 -6.49
CA ALA A 153 -14.67 -5.57 -7.85
C ALA A 153 -13.31 -5.25 -8.50
N LEU A 154 -12.25 -5.02 -7.73
CA LEU A 154 -10.92 -4.73 -8.27
C LEU A 154 -10.31 -5.91 -9.04
N LEU A 155 -10.86 -7.12 -8.85
CA LEU A 155 -10.47 -8.30 -9.61
C LEU A 155 -10.95 -8.25 -11.07
N GLN A 156 -12.04 -7.52 -11.35
CA GLN A 156 -12.58 -7.42 -12.71
C GLN A 156 -11.95 -6.28 -13.52
N ALA A 157 -11.21 -5.37 -12.87
CA ALA A 157 -10.53 -4.28 -13.54
C ALA A 157 -9.25 -4.78 -14.25
N ALA A 158 -9.20 -4.60 -15.57
CA ALA A 158 -8.04 -4.83 -16.43
C ALA A 158 -6.77 -4.14 -15.88
N SER A 159 -5.63 -4.84 -15.92
CA SER A 159 -4.36 -4.40 -15.31
C SER A 159 -3.31 -4.00 -16.35
N THR A 160 -2.41 -3.09 -15.98
CA THR A 160 -1.48 -2.34 -16.86
C THR A 160 -0.22 -3.07 -17.36
N SER A 161 -0.19 -4.40 -17.50
CA SER A 161 0.90 -5.09 -18.22
C SER A 161 0.44 -6.39 -18.90
N ARG A 162 0.76 -6.56 -20.20
CA ARG A 162 0.20 -7.64 -21.06
C ARG A 162 0.33 -9.06 -20.48
N HIS A 163 1.44 -9.37 -19.79
CA HIS A 163 1.71 -10.71 -19.28
C HIS A 163 1.06 -10.98 -17.91
N GLN A 164 1.20 -10.06 -16.94
CA GLN A 164 0.54 -10.20 -15.63
C GLN A 164 -0.98 -10.09 -15.73
N GLU A 165 -1.48 -9.34 -16.71
CA GLU A 165 -2.91 -9.24 -17.01
C GLU A 165 -3.49 -10.59 -17.45
N THR A 166 -2.76 -11.38 -18.23
CA THR A 166 -3.24 -12.68 -18.70
C THR A 166 -3.38 -13.68 -17.54
N LEU A 167 -2.38 -13.74 -16.66
CA LEU A 167 -2.41 -14.60 -15.47
C LEU A 167 -3.51 -14.15 -14.49
N THR A 168 -3.56 -12.85 -14.17
CA THR A 168 -4.56 -12.31 -13.25
C THR A 168 -5.97 -12.53 -13.78
N LYS A 169 -6.19 -12.31 -15.08
CA LYS A 169 -7.49 -12.55 -15.73
C LYS A 169 -7.90 -14.02 -15.62
N ARG A 170 -6.99 -14.96 -15.86
CA ARG A 170 -7.26 -16.40 -15.68
C ARG A 170 -7.63 -16.74 -14.24
N ILE A 171 -6.86 -16.24 -13.27
CA ILE A 171 -7.14 -16.46 -11.85
C ILE A 171 -8.54 -15.91 -11.51
N CYS A 172 -8.85 -14.70 -11.98
CA CYS A 172 -10.16 -14.10 -11.78
C CYS A 172 -11.27 -14.94 -12.42
N GLU A 173 -11.13 -15.40 -13.66
CA GLU A 173 -12.10 -16.27 -14.34
C GLU A 173 -12.33 -17.57 -13.57
N GLN A 174 -11.26 -18.22 -13.11
CA GLN A 174 -11.35 -19.43 -12.30
C GLN A 174 -12.07 -19.18 -10.97
N VAL A 175 -11.72 -18.12 -10.25
CA VAL A 175 -12.34 -17.77 -8.95
C VAL A 175 -13.81 -17.40 -9.14
N PHE A 176 -14.12 -16.59 -10.15
CA PHE A 176 -15.46 -16.09 -10.41
C PHE A 176 -16.40 -17.11 -11.05
N SER A 177 -15.89 -18.20 -11.61
CA SER A 177 -16.71 -19.34 -12.05
C SER A 177 -17.59 -19.90 -10.92
N ARG A 178 -17.13 -19.80 -9.66
CA ARG A 178 -17.88 -20.21 -8.46
C ARG A 178 -18.87 -19.15 -7.96
N PHE A 179 -18.86 -17.94 -8.52
CA PHE A 179 -19.71 -16.82 -8.12
C PHE A 179 -20.43 -16.16 -9.31
N PRO A 180 -21.20 -16.90 -10.12
CA PRO A 180 -21.79 -16.39 -11.36
C PRO A 180 -22.73 -15.19 -11.14
N GLY A 181 -23.48 -15.18 -10.03
CA GLY A 181 -24.40 -14.08 -9.69
C GLY A 181 -23.71 -12.75 -9.40
N PHE A 182 -22.45 -12.76 -8.93
CA PHE A 182 -21.66 -11.54 -8.77
C PHE A 182 -21.13 -11.04 -10.12
N VAL A 183 -20.67 -11.97 -10.97
CA VAL A 183 -20.17 -11.63 -12.32
C VAL A 183 -21.25 -11.00 -13.17
N GLN A 184 -22.47 -11.56 -13.16
CA GLN A 184 -23.58 -11.04 -13.94
C GLN A 184 -23.94 -9.60 -13.51
N LYS A 185 -24.16 -9.38 -12.21
CA LYS A 185 -24.47 -8.05 -11.66
C LYS A 185 -23.35 -7.03 -11.85
N SER A 186 -22.11 -7.48 -11.92
CA SER A 186 -20.94 -6.62 -12.15
C SER A 186 -20.76 -6.30 -13.64
N ARG A 187 -21.08 -7.23 -14.55
CA ARG A 187 -21.06 -7.02 -16.01
C ARG A 187 -22.15 -6.07 -16.49
N ASP A 188 -23.30 -6.10 -15.83
CA ASP A 188 -24.42 -5.20 -16.13
C ASP A 188 -24.12 -3.74 -15.71
N ALA A 189 -22.90 -3.45 -15.26
CA ALA A 189 -22.43 -2.13 -14.86
C ALA A 189 -23.40 -1.42 -13.91
N ALA A 190 -24.14 -2.21 -13.09
CA ALA A 190 -25.03 -1.66 -12.09
C ALA A 190 -24.14 -0.95 -11.07
N PHE A 191 -24.04 0.36 -11.24
CA PHE A 191 -23.34 1.35 -10.42
C PHE A 191 -23.50 1.11 -8.91
N GLU A 192 -24.64 0.55 -8.50
CA GLU A 192 -24.95 0.13 -7.13
C GLU A 192 -24.14 -1.10 -6.66
N THR A 193 -23.92 -2.10 -7.52
CA THR A 193 -23.24 -3.35 -7.12
C THR A 193 -21.74 -3.14 -6.90
N LEU A 194 -21.13 -2.24 -7.68
CA LEU A 194 -19.70 -1.91 -7.59
C LEU A 194 -19.36 -1.09 -6.34
N SER A 195 -20.32 -0.29 -5.87
CA SER A 195 -20.18 0.60 -4.72
C SER A 195 -20.76 0.03 -3.43
N ASP A 196 -21.49 -1.10 -3.50
CA ASP A 196 -22.15 -1.72 -2.34
C ASP A 196 -21.12 -2.14 -1.27
N PRO A 197 -21.18 -1.54 -0.07
CA PRO A 197 -20.33 -1.90 1.07
C PRO A 197 -20.42 -3.38 1.47
N LYS A 198 -21.44 -4.13 1.03
CA LYS A 198 -21.52 -5.58 1.22
C LYS A 198 -20.31 -6.34 0.68
N TYR A 199 -19.66 -5.82 -0.36
CA TYR A 199 -18.52 -6.49 -1.01
C TYR A 199 -17.15 -6.06 -0.44
N SER A 200 -17.11 -5.16 0.54
CA SER A 200 -15.87 -4.78 1.23
C SER A 200 -16.08 -4.32 2.67
N GLY A 201 -15.39 -4.98 3.61
CA GLY A 201 -15.38 -4.58 5.01
C GLY A 201 -14.80 -3.19 5.22
N LYS A 202 -13.78 -2.83 4.44
CA LYS A 202 -13.20 -1.48 4.43
C LYS A 202 -14.21 -0.44 3.98
N MET A 203 -15.02 -0.74 2.96
CA MET A 203 -16.08 0.17 2.50
C MET A 203 -17.18 0.37 3.55
N LYS A 204 -17.55 -0.65 4.33
CA LYS A 204 -18.51 -0.50 5.43
C LYS A 204 -18.02 0.48 6.49
N VAL A 205 -16.75 0.35 6.87
CA VAL A 205 -16.13 1.27 7.83
C VAL A 205 -16.00 2.66 7.24
N LEU A 206 -15.56 2.78 5.98
CA LEU A 206 -15.48 4.07 5.30
C LEU A 206 -16.84 4.77 5.24
N GLN A 207 -17.92 4.06 4.91
CA GLN A 207 -19.28 4.60 4.90
C GLN A 207 -19.67 5.17 6.27
N GLN A 208 -19.40 4.44 7.36
CA GLN A 208 -19.69 4.91 8.71
C GLN A 208 -18.89 6.18 9.06
N LEU A 209 -17.61 6.22 8.69
CA LEU A 209 -16.74 7.37 8.89
C LEU A 209 -17.20 8.59 8.08
N LEU A 210 -17.48 8.42 6.78
CA LEU A 210 -17.94 9.51 5.92
C LEU A 210 -19.29 10.07 6.38
N ASN A 211 -20.20 9.21 6.85
CA ASN A 211 -21.47 9.65 7.44
C ASN A 211 -21.27 10.47 8.72
N HIS A 212 -20.28 10.11 9.55
CA HIS A 212 -19.92 10.88 10.72
C HIS A 212 -19.32 12.24 10.35
N PHE A 213 -18.34 12.27 9.45
CA PHE A 213 -17.69 13.51 8.99
C PHE A 213 -18.65 14.44 8.25
N ARG A 214 -19.64 13.89 7.54
CA ARG A 214 -20.71 14.68 6.92
C ARG A 214 -21.54 15.44 7.97
N LYS A 215 -21.86 14.81 9.11
CA LYS A 215 -22.59 15.47 10.21
C LYS A 215 -21.76 16.56 10.88
N SER A 216 -20.46 16.31 11.05
CA SER A 216 -19.50 17.26 11.61
C SER A 216 -19.07 18.36 10.62
N ARG A 217 -19.45 18.25 9.34
CA ARG A 217 -19.00 19.10 8.22
C ARG A 217 -17.47 19.16 8.08
N ASP A 218 -16.80 18.06 8.40
CA ASP A 218 -15.36 17.94 8.25
C ASP A 218 -14.97 17.77 6.78
N LYS A 219 -13.83 18.36 6.38
CA LYS A 219 -13.21 18.12 5.09
C LYS A 219 -12.27 16.92 5.16
N VAL A 220 -12.49 15.93 4.32
CA VAL A 220 -11.80 14.63 4.34
C VAL A 220 -10.91 14.47 3.11
N LEU A 221 -9.64 14.16 3.32
CA LEU A 221 -8.72 13.69 2.28
C LEU A 221 -8.63 12.17 2.33
N LEU A 222 -9.00 11.51 1.24
CA LEU A 222 -8.93 10.06 1.12
C LEU A 222 -7.82 9.69 0.16
N PHE A 223 -6.76 9.07 0.69
CA PHE A 223 -5.66 8.55 -0.11
C PHE A 223 -5.86 7.09 -0.47
N SER A 224 -5.59 6.78 -1.73
CA SER A 224 -5.52 5.41 -2.24
C SER A 224 -4.32 5.23 -3.16
N PHE A 225 -3.62 4.10 -3.05
CA PHE A 225 -2.56 3.76 -3.99
C PHE A 225 -3.13 3.34 -5.35
N SER A 226 -4.23 2.59 -5.35
CA SER A 226 -4.86 2.10 -6.57
C SER A 226 -5.79 3.14 -7.21
N THR A 227 -5.54 3.50 -8.46
CA THR A 227 -6.46 4.35 -9.25
C THR A 227 -7.77 3.64 -9.57
N LYS A 228 -7.77 2.32 -9.70
CA LYS A 228 -9.00 1.52 -9.89
C LYS A 228 -9.89 1.53 -8.65
N LEU A 229 -9.28 1.56 -7.46
CA LEU A 229 -10.03 1.76 -6.23
C LEU A 229 -10.60 3.17 -6.14
N LEU A 230 -9.86 4.19 -6.61
CA LEU A 230 -10.40 5.55 -6.72
C LEU A 230 -11.62 5.61 -7.65
N ASP A 231 -11.65 4.84 -8.75
CA ASP A 231 -12.84 4.73 -9.62
C ASP A 231 -14.05 4.18 -8.85
N VAL A 232 -13.86 3.14 -8.03
CA VAL A 232 -14.91 2.54 -7.18
C VAL A 232 -15.38 3.53 -6.11
N LEU A 233 -14.46 4.23 -5.46
CA LEU A 233 -14.77 5.24 -4.44
C LEU A 233 -15.50 6.44 -5.03
N GLN A 234 -15.15 6.85 -6.25
CA GLN A 234 -15.84 7.88 -7.00
C GLN A 234 -17.29 7.47 -7.30
N GLN A 235 -17.51 6.25 -7.79
CA GLN A 235 -18.86 5.73 -8.01
C GLN A 235 -19.68 5.72 -6.72
N TYR A 236 -19.08 5.28 -5.62
CA TYR A 236 -19.72 5.31 -4.31
C TYR A 236 -20.10 6.73 -3.85
N CYS A 237 -19.22 7.71 -4.02
CA CYS A 237 -19.51 9.11 -3.67
C CYS A 237 -20.66 9.66 -4.52
N MET A 238 -20.67 9.38 -5.82
CA MET A 238 -21.75 9.76 -6.73
C MET A 238 -23.09 9.10 -6.33
N ALA A 239 -23.09 7.80 -6.00
CA ALA A 239 -24.28 7.07 -5.58
C ALA A 239 -24.86 7.58 -4.26
N SER A 240 -23.98 8.00 -3.35
CA SER A 240 -24.34 8.50 -2.03
C SER A 240 -24.69 10.01 -2.03
N GLY A 241 -24.62 10.68 -3.20
CA GLY A 241 -24.83 12.12 -3.33
C GLY A 241 -23.85 12.93 -2.49
N LEU A 242 -22.57 12.52 -2.49
CA LEU A 242 -21.48 13.21 -1.80
C LEU A 242 -20.71 14.09 -2.78
N ASP A 243 -20.49 15.35 -2.41
CA ASP A 243 -19.65 16.26 -3.17
C ASP A 243 -18.18 15.92 -2.98
N PHE A 244 -17.51 15.59 -4.09
CA PHE A 244 -16.11 15.21 -4.08
C PHE A 244 -15.32 15.85 -5.23
N ARG A 245 -14.00 15.88 -5.05
CA ARG A 245 -13.03 16.13 -6.12
C ARG A 245 -12.03 14.98 -6.18
N ARG A 246 -11.49 14.70 -7.37
CA ARG A 246 -10.51 13.65 -7.59
C ARG A 246 -9.22 14.21 -8.13
N LEU A 247 -8.10 13.75 -7.59
CA LEU A 247 -6.77 14.10 -8.05
C LEU A 247 -5.92 12.84 -8.22
N ASP A 248 -5.48 12.59 -9.45
CA ASP A 248 -4.60 11.48 -9.79
C ASP A 248 -3.50 11.89 -10.78
N GLY A 249 -2.67 10.91 -11.18
CA GLY A 249 -1.56 11.14 -12.11
C GLY A 249 -1.99 11.61 -13.50
N SER A 250 -3.24 11.33 -13.91
CA SER A 250 -3.78 11.74 -15.21
C SER A 250 -4.29 13.19 -15.24
N THR A 251 -4.50 13.78 -14.06
CA THR A 251 -4.95 15.16 -13.92
C THR A 251 -3.85 16.13 -14.38
N LYS A 252 -4.17 17.07 -15.28
CA LYS A 252 -3.22 18.09 -15.78
C LYS A 252 -2.81 19.07 -14.67
N SER A 253 -1.62 19.66 -14.78
CA SER A 253 -1.05 20.55 -13.75
C SER A 253 -1.94 21.75 -13.40
N GLU A 254 -2.55 22.41 -14.39
CA GLU A 254 -3.46 23.55 -14.18
C GLU A 254 -4.71 23.14 -13.39
N GLU A 255 -5.29 22.00 -13.77
CA GLU A 255 -6.49 21.47 -13.13
C GLU A 255 -6.21 21.01 -11.69
N ARG A 256 -5.02 20.49 -11.40
CA ARG A 256 -4.60 20.16 -10.02
C ARG A 256 -4.67 21.38 -9.11
N LEU A 257 -4.16 22.53 -9.56
CA LEU A 257 -4.18 23.78 -8.78
C LEU A 257 -5.63 24.26 -8.57
N ARG A 258 -6.47 24.15 -9.60
CA ARG A 258 -7.89 24.48 -9.52
C ARG A 258 -8.61 23.63 -8.47
N ILE A 259 -8.44 22.30 -8.51
CA ILE A 259 -9.04 21.38 -7.55
C ILE A 259 -8.60 21.69 -6.13
N VAL A 260 -7.30 21.93 -5.91
CA VAL A 260 -6.78 22.27 -4.57
C VAL A 260 -7.35 23.59 -4.07
N LYS A 261 -7.42 24.61 -4.94
CA LYS A 261 -8.00 25.91 -4.60
C LYS A 261 -9.48 25.78 -4.26
N GLU A 262 -10.24 25.05 -5.06
CA GLU A 262 -11.66 24.81 -4.83
C GLU A 262 -11.90 24.04 -3.52
N PHE A 263 -11.14 22.97 -3.27
CA PHE A 263 -11.23 22.21 -2.03
C PHE A 263 -10.89 23.05 -0.79
N ASN A 264 -9.92 23.97 -0.89
CA ASN A 264 -9.55 24.83 0.22
C ASN A 264 -10.59 25.94 0.46
N SER A 265 -11.11 26.57 -0.60
CA SER A 265 -12.00 27.73 -0.52
C SER A 265 -13.48 27.40 -0.32
N THR A 266 -13.99 26.34 -0.95
CA THR A 266 -15.43 26.04 -0.99
C THR A 266 -15.84 25.15 0.17
N HIS A 267 -16.95 25.44 0.84
CA HIS A 267 -17.46 24.63 1.96
C HIS A 267 -18.29 23.42 1.51
N ASP A 268 -18.82 23.44 0.29
CA ASP A 268 -19.66 22.37 -0.27
C ASP A 268 -18.86 21.13 -0.67
N VAL A 269 -17.56 21.28 -0.99
CA VAL A 269 -16.70 20.15 -1.32
C VAL A 269 -16.08 19.59 -0.04
N ASN A 270 -16.69 18.53 0.49
CA ASN A 270 -16.23 17.88 1.72
C ASN A 270 -15.17 16.81 1.48
N ILE A 271 -15.13 16.16 0.32
CA ILE A 271 -14.27 15.00 0.09
C ILE A 271 -13.29 15.27 -1.05
N CYS A 272 -12.02 14.94 -0.86
CA CYS A 272 -11.05 14.89 -1.94
C CYS A 272 -10.37 13.52 -2.01
N LEU A 273 -10.56 12.84 -3.14
CA LEU A 273 -9.99 11.55 -3.48
C LEU A 273 -8.62 11.75 -4.13
N VAL A 274 -7.55 11.25 -3.52
CA VAL A 274 -6.18 11.53 -3.97
C VAL A 274 -5.40 10.23 -4.17
N SER A 275 -4.72 10.09 -5.30
CA SER A 275 -3.76 8.99 -5.45
C SER A 275 -2.50 9.30 -4.64
N THR A 276 -2.02 8.36 -3.82
CA THR A 276 -0.79 8.55 -3.01
C THR A 276 0.40 9.00 -3.87
N MET A 277 0.51 8.47 -5.10
CA MET A 277 1.59 8.87 -6.02
C MET A 277 1.43 10.29 -6.57
N ALA A 278 0.19 10.77 -6.74
CA ALA A 278 -0.09 12.13 -7.18
C ALA A 278 0.12 13.16 -6.06
N GLY A 279 0.00 12.75 -4.79
CA GLY A 279 0.26 13.58 -3.61
C GLY A 279 1.72 14.00 -3.42
N GLY A 280 2.68 13.31 -4.06
CA GLY A 280 4.11 13.63 -3.96
C GLY A 280 4.52 14.98 -4.57
N LEU A 281 3.67 15.55 -5.44
CA LEU A 281 4.01 16.64 -6.37
C LEU A 281 3.98 18.07 -5.77
N GLY A 282 3.85 18.23 -4.45
CA GLY A 282 3.98 19.55 -3.82
C GLY A 282 2.68 20.32 -3.58
N LEU A 283 1.53 19.66 -3.58
CA LEU A 283 0.23 20.29 -3.35
C LEU A 283 -0.05 20.50 -1.85
N ASN A 284 -0.77 21.56 -1.47
CA ASN A 284 -1.09 21.87 -0.07
C ASN A 284 -2.61 21.84 0.17
N PHE A 285 -3.07 20.89 0.97
CA PHE A 285 -4.50 20.73 1.29
C PHE A 285 -4.81 21.25 2.69
N VAL A 286 -4.68 22.56 2.84
CA VAL A 286 -4.84 23.28 4.11
C VAL A 286 -6.27 23.16 4.66
N GLY A 287 -7.28 23.10 3.79
CA GLY A 287 -8.68 23.07 4.18
C GLY A 287 -9.12 21.79 4.89
N ALA A 288 -8.41 20.68 4.73
CA ALA A 288 -8.83 19.40 5.29
C ALA A 288 -8.76 19.35 6.82
N ASN A 289 -9.63 18.54 7.42
CA ASN A 289 -9.73 18.26 8.85
C ASN A 289 -9.33 16.83 9.17
N VAL A 290 -9.51 15.89 8.24
CA VAL A 290 -9.22 14.46 8.46
C VAL A 290 -8.50 13.89 7.25
N VAL A 291 -7.52 13.02 7.50
CA VAL A 291 -6.89 12.21 6.45
C VAL A 291 -7.29 10.75 6.66
N ILE A 292 -7.72 10.08 5.59
CA ILE A 292 -8.01 8.65 5.58
C ILE A 292 -7.07 7.99 4.57
N LEU A 293 -6.30 7.00 5.03
CA LEU A 293 -5.52 6.11 4.17
C LEU A 293 -6.32 4.81 3.99
N PHE A 294 -6.82 4.54 2.78
CA PHE A 294 -7.63 3.35 2.53
C PHE A 294 -6.78 2.11 2.26
N ASP A 295 -5.73 2.24 1.46
CA ASP A 295 -4.73 1.22 1.17
C ASP A 295 -3.32 1.82 1.29
N PRO A 296 -2.67 1.70 2.48
CA PRO A 296 -1.32 2.21 2.69
C PRO A 296 -0.33 1.50 1.75
N THR A 297 0.72 2.20 1.36
CA THR A 297 1.73 1.67 0.45
C THR A 297 2.77 0.83 1.20
N TRP A 298 3.45 -0.06 0.46
CA TRP A 298 4.59 -0.81 0.99
C TRP A 298 5.77 0.07 1.40
N ASN A 299 5.82 1.33 0.95
CA ASN A 299 6.86 2.29 1.29
C ASN A 299 6.27 3.43 2.13
N PRO A 300 6.39 3.38 3.47
CA PRO A 300 5.85 4.40 4.36
C PRO A 300 6.28 5.83 4.02
N ALA A 301 7.44 6.02 3.36
CA ALA A 301 7.89 7.34 2.95
C ALA A 301 6.92 8.01 1.97
N ASN A 302 6.25 7.24 1.10
CA ASN A 302 5.29 7.77 0.15
C ASN A 302 4.02 8.27 0.87
N ASP A 303 3.52 7.48 1.81
CA ASP A 303 2.34 7.84 2.61
C ASP A 303 2.64 9.04 3.51
N LEU A 304 3.79 9.04 4.20
CA LEU A 304 4.23 10.18 5.02
C LEU A 304 4.39 11.46 4.18
N GLN A 305 4.92 11.34 2.96
CA GLN A 305 5.03 12.49 2.04
C GLN A 305 3.66 13.02 1.63
N ALA A 306 2.69 12.14 1.39
CA ALA A 306 1.31 12.52 1.05
C ALA A 306 0.60 13.18 2.25
N ILE A 307 0.69 12.59 3.45
CA ILE A 307 0.12 13.12 4.69
C ILE A 307 0.74 14.47 5.05
N ASP A 308 2.03 14.65 4.81
CA ASP A 308 2.75 15.88 5.11
C ASP A 308 2.21 17.10 4.34
N ARG A 309 1.49 16.90 3.23
CA ARG A 309 0.84 17.95 2.43
C ARG A 309 -0.40 18.55 3.07
N TYR A 310 -1.00 17.83 3.99
CA TYR A 310 -2.18 18.25 4.73
C TYR A 310 -1.80 19.06 5.99
N SER A 311 -0.66 18.76 6.59
CA SER A 311 -0.22 19.35 7.86
C SER A 311 0.68 20.58 7.72
N THR A 312 0.74 21.23 6.55
CA THR A 312 1.63 22.38 6.34
C THR A 312 1.10 23.69 6.92
N ASP A 313 -0.19 23.74 7.28
CA ASP A 313 -0.80 24.96 7.76
C ASP A 313 -0.48 25.26 9.22
N LYS A 314 0.29 26.33 9.41
CA LYS A 314 0.65 26.86 10.74
C LYS A 314 -0.52 27.55 11.44
N SER A 315 -1.59 27.91 10.72
CA SER A 315 -2.77 28.55 11.31
C SER A 315 -3.54 27.60 12.24
N LYS A 316 -3.42 26.28 12.02
CA LYS A 316 -4.03 25.21 12.83
C LYS A 316 -3.19 24.80 14.05
N ARG A 317 -2.33 25.69 14.54
CA ARG A 317 -1.44 25.42 15.69
C ARG A 317 -2.27 24.99 16.90
N GLY A 318 -1.94 23.82 17.47
CA GLY A 318 -2.66 23.24 18.62
C GLY A 318 -3.88 22.38 18.27
N ALA A 319 -4.35 22.38 17.03
CA ALA A 319 -5.40 21.47 16.59
C ALA A 319 -4.89 20.02 16.52
N LEU A 320 -5.76 19.08 16.87
CA LEU A 320 -5.55 17.65 16.64
C LEU A 320 -6.06 17.30 15.25
N LEU A 321 -5.14 16.78 14.44
CA LEU A 321 -5.40 16.36 13.07
C LEU A 321 -5.38 14.83 12.99
N PRO A 322 -6.55 14.17 12.99
CA PRO A 322 -6.62 12.72 12.94
C PRO A 322 -6.21 12.19 11.55
N ILE A 323 -5.34 11.20 11.56
CA ILE A 323 -4.94 10.39 10.42
C ILE A 323 -5.46 8.98 10.66
N LEU A 324 -6.46 8.58 9.88
CA LEU A 324 -7.12 7.29 10.01
C LEU A 324 -6.59 6.33 8.96
N GLU A 325 -5.94 5.26 9.40
CA GLU A 325 -5.47 4.21 8.52
C GLU A 325 -6.42 3.02 8.58
N ILE A 326 -7.13 2.74 7.47
CA ILE A 326 -8.08 1.62 7.42
C ILE A 326 -7.33 0.35 7.06
N GLN A 327 -7.06 -0.46 8.07
CA GLN A 327 -6.42 -1.76 7.90
C GLN A 327 -7.43 -2.90 8.05
N TRP A 328 -7.24 -3.92 7.22
CA TRP A 328 -7.90 -5.19 7.48
C TRP A 328 -7.27 -5.86 8.70
N TRP A 329 -8.10 -6.45 9.54
CA TRP A 329 -7.67 -7.24 10.67
C TRP A 329 -8.14 -8.69 10.56
N CYS A 330 -7.19 -9.62 10.69
CA CYS A 330 -7.47 -11.04 10.75
C CYS A 330 -7.23 -11.58 12.15
N LYS A 331 -8.30 -11.94 12.87
CA LYS A 331 -8.16 -12.73 14.11
C LYS A 331 -7.49 -14.10 13.87
N SER A 332 -7.64 -14.70 12.69
CA SER A 332 -7.18 -16.07 12.43
C SER A 332 -5.80 -16.20 11.76
N ALA A 333 -5.26 -15.14 11.14
CA ALA A 333 -3.96 -15.22 10.46
C ALA A 333 -2.77 -15.20 11.44
N MET A 334 -2.92 -14.59 12.62
CA MET A 334 -1.85 -14.53 13.62
C MET A 334 -1.48 -15.89 14.23
N ASN A 335 -2.39 -16.88 14.20
CA ASN A 335 -2.12 -18.18 14.83
C ASN A 335 -1.62 -19.26 13.86
N ASN A 336 -1.94 -19.22 12.56
CA ASN A 336 -1.68 -20.38 11.69
C ASN A 336 -1.07 -20.12 10.31
N CYS A 337 -0.97 -18.87 9.83
CA CYS A 337 -0.35 -18.60 8.52
C CYS A 337 0.43 -17.29 8.55
N VAL A 338 1.76 -17.40 8.56
CA VAL A 338 2.78 -16.34 8.53
C VAL A 338 3.21 -15.83 9.92
N PRO A 339 4.42 -16.18 10.39
CA PRO A 339 5.05 -15.52 11.52
C PRO A 339 5.28 -14.06 11.13
N THR A 340 4.54 -13.16 11.77
CA THR A 340 4.63 -11.69 11.63
C THR A 340 5.97 -11.09 12.05
N ASN A 341 7.01 -11.89 12.30
CA ASN A 341 8.38 -11.41 12.53
C ASN A 341 9.36 -11.75 11.38
N SER A 342 8.87 -12.13 10.20
CA SER A 342 9.72 -12.45 9.04
C SER A 342 9.36 -11.73 7.74
N LEU A 343 8.50 -10.71 7.82
CA LEU A 343 8.22 -9.75 6.74
C LEU A 343 8.25 -8.30 7.25
N PHE A 344 9.15 -8.02 8.19
CA PHE A 344 9.58 -6.67 8.55
C PHE A 344 11.10 -6.57 8.38
#